data_AF-A0A7V4NZU8-F1
#
_entry.id   AF-A0A7V4NZU8-F1
#
_cell.length_a   1.000
_cell.length_b   1.000
_cell.length_c   1.000
_cell.angle_alpha   90.00
_cell.angle_beta   90.00
_cell.angle_gamma   90.00
#
_symmetry.space_group_name_H-M   'P 1'
#
loop_
_entity.id
_entity.type
_entity.pdbx_description
1 polymer ?
#
loop_
_entity_poly.entity_id
_entity_poly.type
_entity_poly.pdbx_seq_one_letter_code
_entity_poly.pdbx_strand_id
1 'polypeptide(L)'
;MAACASARAQINARIHDVKSLAQFARVGTFPTGQSAVSCETVICNIGDQVIPWQAPMSPSHPFIAYSMFRLHDGRFEQIGRSWAKHTFSVNSQFFCGPCVPAGASALGVGCADTYSNSANASQFYLGPREEIDPFTGAWQPCGSFFDALPEDCLRNFNASGLGPLDHRCVLSDGDLNLPGASYFYEAMYIVPGDVDPLDNIGSRLCTMFWNGVSWVFLTPLDNNAIVRAPAIATRYLSGGPHEAMGVIADPGRVYVASKATDVGGGSWHYEYAVYNFNYARRIRGFSVPVPPSATVTNIEFRDGDGESFNDWTAAFDAACGAMTWQTSTYAEDPQTVTLVWGTLYNFRFDADVPPGGGDVALDPFLPGAGSSRLWTSVVTPDMGCLKGDVNGDGLVNGDDIQPFVAALFDPPCALSRVYCAADLASPAPVSAMVSRLLAP
;
A
#
# COMPACT_ATOMS: atom_id res chain seq x y z
N MET A 1 -28.99 2.09 37.11
CA MET A 1 -28.08 0.97 36.86
C MET A 1 -27.42 1.24 35.52
N ALA A 2 -26.18 1.71 35.53
CA ALA A 2 -25.40 1.84 34.29
C ALA A 2 -24.98 0.43 33.87
N ALA A 3 -25.49 -0.04 32.73
CA ALA A 3 -25.01 -1.27 32.13
C ALA A 3 -23.56 -1.00 31.69
N CYS A 4 -22.60 -1.58 32.42
CA CYS A 4 -21.25 -1.72 31.94
C CYS A 4 -21.33 -2.64 30.71
N ALA A 5 -21.24 -2.07 29.50
CA ALA A 5 -21.00 -2.88 28.32
C ALA A 5 -19.71 -3.65 28.60
N SER A 6 -19.76 -4.98 28.72
CA SER A 6 -18.53 -5.75 28.81
C SER A 6 -17.78 -5.49 27.51
N ALA A 7 -16.52 -5.04 27.60
CA ALA A 7 -15.64 -5.04 26.45
C ALA A 7 -15.72 -6.45 25.84
N ARG A 8 -16.06 -6.54 24.55
CA ARG A 8 -16.03 -7.84 23.88
C ARG A 8 -14.59 -8.32 23.94
N ALA A 9 -14.40 -9.59 24.22
CA ALA A 9 -13.13 -10.28 24.04
C ALA A 9 -12.61 -10.06 22.61
N GLN A 10 -11.36 -9.65 22.45
CA GLN A 10 -10.75 -9.19 21.21
C GLN A 10 -9.32 -9.71 21.04
N ILE A 11 -9.04 -10.22 19.84
CA ILE A 11 -7.66 -10.41 19.36
C ILE A 11 -7.09 -9.03 19.08
N ASN A 12 -5.95 -8.72 19.69
CA ASN A 12 -5.21 -7.49 19.46
C ASN A 12 -3.72 -7.83 19.51
N ALA A 13 -3.15 -8.03 18.33
CA ALA A 13 -1.73 -8.11 18.13
C ALA A 13 -1.19 -6.70 17.86
N ARG A 14 0.06 -6.47 18.25
CA ARG A 14 0.76 -5.23 17.95
C ARG A 14 2.21 -5.51 17.65
N ILE A 15 2.72 -4.96 16.55
CA ILE A 15 4.13 -5.10 16.22
C ILE A 15 4.99 -4.42 17.28
N HIS A 16 5.87 -5.20 17.90
CA HIS A 16 6.76 -4.72 18.93
C HIS A 16 8.06 -4.20 18.33
N ASP A 17 8.63 -4.95 17.39
CA ASP A 17 9.92 -4.62 16.82
C ASP A 17 10.12 -5.20 15.41
N VAL A 18 10.96 -4.51 14.62
CA VAL A 18 11.54 -5.03 13.37
C VAL A 18 13.03 -4.69 13.42
N LYS A 19 13.90 -5.68 13.20
CA LYS A 19 15.35 -5.51 13.36
C LYS A 19 16.15 -6.54 12.56
N SER A 20 17.48 -6.50 12.70
CA SER A 20 18.37 -7.54 12.17
C SER A 20 18.19 -7.81 10.66
N LEU A 21 17.93 -6.76 9.86
CA LEU A 21 17.87 -6.87 8.40
C LEU A 21 19.20 -7.45 7.90
N ALA A 22 19.13 -8.49 7.07
CA ALA A 22 20.30 -9.19 6.57
C ALA A 22 20.09 -9.70 5.14
N GLN A 23 21.20 -9.84 4.42
CA GLN A 23 21.24 -10.53 3.13
C GLN A 23 21.27 -12.04 3.31
N PHE A 24 20.45 -12.76 2.55
CA PHE A 24 20.35 -14.23 2.56
C PHE A 24 20.86 -14.87 1.29
N ALA A 25 20.76 -14.16 0.17
CA ALA A 25 21.23 -14.66 -1.10
C ALA A 25 21.58 -13.53 -2.07
N ARG A 26 22.26 -13.91 -3.15
CA ARG A 26 22.69 -13.01 -4.21
C ARG A 26 22.72 -13.72 -5.56
N VAL A 27 22.36 -12.98 -6.61
CA VAL A 27 22.63 -13.35 -8.00
C VAL A 27 23.28 -12.15 -8.71
N GLY A 28 24.17 -12.43 -9.65
CA GLY A 28 24.87 -11.39 -10.43
C GLY A 28 26.06 -10.76 -9.71
N THR A 29 26.77 -9.90 -10.44
CA THR A 29 27.99 -9.21 -10.00
C THR A 29 27.71 -7.76 -9.63
N PHE A 30 28.38 -7.24 -8.60
CA PHE A 30 28.27 -5.82 -8.27
C PHE A 30 28.81 -4.95 -9.41
N PRO A 31 28.18 -3.80 -9.77
CA PRO A 31 27.07 -3.11 -9.11
C PRO A 31 25.69 -3.36 -9.76
N THR A 32 25.49 -4.47 -10.47
CA THR A 32 24.25 -4.77 -11.20
C THR A 32 23.57 -6.05 -10.71
N GLY A 33 24.02 -6.59 -9.56
CA GLY A 33 23.46 -7.79 -8.98
C GLY A 33 22.19 -7.50 -8.20
N GLN A 34 21.57 -8.59 -7.74
CA GLN A 34 20.38 -8.57 -6.90
C GLN A 34 20.62 -9.35 -5.62
N SER A 35 20.06 -8.84 -4.52
CA SER A 35 20.25 -9.41 -3.19
C SER A 35 18.89 -9.68 -2.55
N ALA A 36 18.68 -10.89 -2.06
CA ALA A 36 17.50 -11.22 -1.27
C ALA A 36 17.76 -10.89 0.20
N VAL A 37 16.86 -10.14 0.82
CA VAL A 37 16.94 -9.72 2.22
C VAL A 37 15.73 -10.15 3.02
N SER A 38 15.89 -10.17 4.35
CA SER A 38 14.82 -10.39 5.32
C SER A 38 15.24 -9.81 6.67
N CYS A 39 14.25 -9.50 7.51
CA CYS A 39 14.45 -8.95 8.84
C CYS A 39 13.79 -9.83 9.91
N GLU A 40 14.26 -9.69 11.15
CA GLU A 40 13.61 -10.24 12.33
C GLU A 40 12.40 -9.38 12.69
N THR A 41 11.32 -10.04 13.10
CA THR A 41 10.08 -9.39 13.53
C THR A 41 9.65 -9.88 14.89
N VAL A 42 9.12 -8.98 15.70
CA VAL A 42 8.59 -9.26 17.02
C VAL A 42 7.17 -8.71 17.11
N ILE A 43 6.23 -9.52 17.57
CA ILE A 43 4.83 -9.13 17.75
C ILE A 43 4.34 -9.52 19.15
N CYS A 44 3.50 -8.68 19.74
CA CYS A 44 2.88 -8.90 21.05
C CYS A 44 1.40 -9.23 20.88
N ASN A 45 0.87 -10.16 21.67
CA ASN A 45 -0.57 -10.22 21.93
C ASN A 45 -0.91 -9.30 23.12
N ILE A 46 -1.44 -8.12 22.82
CA ILE A 46 -1.86 -7.11 23.81
C ILE A 46 -3.37 -7.14 24.08
N GLY A 47 -4.10 -8.04 23.41
CA GLY A 47 -5.52 -8.26 23.61
C GLY A 47 -5.82 -9.11 24.83
N ASP A 48 -7.06 -9.59 24.90
CA ASP A 48 -7.55 -10.45 25.98
C ASP A 48 -7.99 -11.84 25.46
N GLN A 49 -7.70 -12.15 24.19
CA GLN A 49 -7.91 -13.44 23.56
C GLN A 49 -6.60 -14.04 23.04
N VAL A 50 -6.54 -15.36 23.00
CA VAL A 50 -5.45 -16.10 22.37
C VAL A 50 -5.51 -15.91 20.85
N ILE A 51 -4.36 -15.69 20.22
CA ILE A 51 -4.27 -15.57 18.76
C ILE A 51 -3.91 -16.93 18.17
N PRO A 52 -4.73 -17.51 17.27
CA PRO A 52 -4.38 -18.75 16.58
C PRO A 52 -3.07 -18.60 15.79
N TRP A 53 -2.24 -19.64 15.80
CA TRP A 53 -0.90 -19.65 15.18
C TRP A 53 -0.57 -21.02 14.59
N GLN A 54 -1.58 -21.64 13.98
CA GLN A 54 -1.46 -22.99 13.42
C GLN A 54 -0.42 -23.04 12.29
N ALA A 55 0.09 -24.23 12.01
CA ALA A 55 0.97 -24.41 10.87
C ALA A 55 0.20 -24.24 9.54
N PRO A 56 0.88 -23.80 8.45
CA PRO A 56 0.26 -23.64 7.15
C PRO A 56 -0.36 -24.96 6.65
N MET A 57 -1.42 -24.84 5.84
CA MET A 57 -2.49 -25.84 5.60
C MET A 57 -3.61 -25.86 6.66
N SER A 58 -3.47 -25.10 7.74
CA SER A 58 -4.61 -24.53 8.46
C SER A 58 -4.78 -23.07 8.00
N PRO A 59 -6.00 -22.52 7.89
CA PRO A 59 -6.21 -21.09 7.61
C PRO A 59 -6.01 -20.19 8.83
N SER A 60 -5.95 -20.78 10.03
CA SER A 60 -5.93 -20.04 11.30
C SER A 60 -4.52 -19.68 11.78
N HIS A 61 -3.85 -18.78 11.07
CA HIS A 61 -2.52 -18.24 11.42
C HIS A 61 -2.28 -16.85 10.81
N PRO A 62 -1.40 -16.02 11.40
CA PRO A 62 -1.01 -14.74 10.81
C PRO A 62 -0.09 -14.86 9.60
N PHE A 63 -0.06 -13.81 8.79
CA PHE A 63 0.87 -13.63 7.67
C PHE A 63 1.81 -12.47 7.95
N ILE A 64 3.04 -12.54 7.42
CA ILE A 64 4.03 -11.47 7.54
C ILE A 64 4.53 -11.06 6.16
N ALA A 65 4.53 -9.78 5.86
CA ALA A 65 5.12 -9.25 4.63
C ALA A 65 6.19 -8.20 4.92
N TYR A 66 7.24 -8.18 4.10
CA TYR A 66 8.36 -7.25 4.23
C TYR A 66 8.45 -6.36 3.00
N SER A 67 8.86 -5.11 3.25
CA SER A 67 9.08 -4.11 2.22
C SER A 67 10.33 -3.30 2.52
N MET A 68 11.06 -2.93 1.48
CA MET A 68 12.14 -1.95 1.55
C MET A 68 11.75 -0.72 0.74
N PHE A 69 11.92 0.45 1.34
CA PHE A 69 11.61 1.73 0.74
C PHE A 69 12.86 2.62 0.67
N ARG A 70 12.90 3.46 -0.36
CA ARG A 70 13.90 4.51 -0.54
C ARG A 70 13.19 5.85 -0.66
N LEU A 71 13.65 6.84 0.10
CA LEU A 71 13.40 8.25 -0.15
C LEU A 71 14.64 8.87 -0.78
N HIS A 72 14.56 9.28 -2.04
CA HIS A 72 15.68 9.88 -2.78
C HIS A 72 15.15 10.92 -3.77
N ASP A 73 15.78 12.09 -3.82
CA ASP A 73 15.38 13.21 -4.69
C ASP A 73 13.87 13.54 -4.65
N GLY A 74 13.28 13.50 -3.45
CA GLY A 74 11.87 13.81 -3.23
C GLY A 74 10.89 12.69 -3.61
N ARG A 75 11.37 11.51 -4.00
CA ARG A 75 10.57 10.33 -4.39
C ARG A 75 10.64 9.25 -3.33
N PHE A 76 9.49 8.74 -2.92
CA PHE A 76 9.37 7.61 -2.00
C PHE A 76 8.93 6.38 -2.76
N GLU A 77 9.80 5.39 -2.87
CA GLU A 77 9.64 4.26 -3.76
C GLU A 77 9.83 2.95 -2.98
N GLN A 78 8.99 1.95 -3.27
CA GLN A 78 9.23 0.58 -2.80
C GLN A 78 10.24 -0.08 -3.73
N ILE A 79 11.43 -0.35 -3.22
CA ILE A 79 12.56 -0.92 -3.99
C ILE A 79 12.71 -2.43 -3.78
N GLY A 80 11.88 -3.01 -2.91
CA GLY A 80 11.81 -4.45 -2.70
C GLY A 80 10.59 -4.84 -1.88
N ARG A 81 10.04 -6.00 -2.18
CA ARG A 81 8.88 -6.60 -1.50
C ARG A 81 9.03 -8.11 -1.47
N SER A 82 8.70 -8.73 -0.34
CA SER A 82 8.64 -10.19 -0.23
C SER A 82 7.26 -10.74 -0.62
N TRP A 83 7.18 -12.03 -0.89
CA TRP A 83 5.94 -12.78 -0.72
C TRP A 83 5.48 -12.77 0.75
N ALA A 84 4.24 -13.19 1.00
CA ALA A 84 3.73 -13.29 2.36
C ALA A 84 4.25 -14.55 3.03
N LYS A 85 4.84 -14.40 4.21
CA LYS A 85 5.27 -15.51 5.04
C LYS A 85 4.11 -16.01 5.89
N HIS A 86 3.78 -17.29 5.75
CA HIS A 86 2.83 -17.96 6.62
C HIS A 86 3.53 -18.33 7.93
N THR A 87 2.98 -17.91 9.06
CA THR A 87 3.48 -18.32 10.38
C THR A 87 3.18 -19.79 10.65
N PHE A 88 3.87 -20.38 11.63
CA PHE A 88 3.81 -21.83 11.88
C PHE A 88 3.95 -22.27 13.35
N SER A 89 4.52 -21.43 14.21
CA SER A 89 4.64 -21.71 15.64
C SER A 89 4.99 -20.44 16.41
N VAL A 90 4.73 -20.41 17.71
CA VAL A 90 5.11 -19.32 18.61
C VAL A 90 6.23 -19.67 19.57
N ASN A 91 7.04 -18.67 19.94
CA ASN A 91 8.04 -18.78 21.00
C ASN A 91 7.48 -18.49 22.40
N SER A 92 6.39 -17.73 22.52
CA SER A 92 5.75 -17.33 23.80
C SER A 92 6.71 -16.67 24.81
N GLN A 93 7.28 -15.53 24.43
CA GLN A 93 8.22 -14.76 25.26
C GLN A 93 7.48 -13.75 26.18
N PHE A 94 8.11 -13.30 27.26
CA PHE A 94 7.46 -12.59 28.37
C PHE A 94 7.68 -11.07 28.42
N PHE A 95 8.28 -10.46 27.40
CA PHE A 95 8.63 -9.02 27.43
C PHE A 95 7.51 -8.09 26.94
N CYS A 96 6.37 -8.61 26.47
CA CYS A 96 5.19 -7.83 26.11
C CYS A 96 4.23 -7.55 27.29
N GLY A 97 4.33 -8.34 28.36
CA GLY A 97 3.47 -8.29 29.53
C GLY A 97 3.50 -9.61 30.31
N PRO A 98 2.59 -9.80 31.29
CA PRO A 98 2.42 -11.09 31.96
C PRO A 98 1.94 -12.15 30.96
N CYS A 99 2.89 -12.85 30.34
CA CYS A 99 2.61 -13.87 29.34
C CYS A 99 1.89 -15.07 29.97
N VAL A 100 0.74 -15.41 29.40
CA VAL A 100 -0.03 -16.64 29.68
C VAL A 100 0.07 -17.55 28.45
N PRO A 101 1.08 -18.46 28.38
CA PRO A 101 1.30 -19.28 27.19
C PRO A 101 0.08 -20.16 26.86
N ALA A 102 -0.18 -20.35 25.56
CA ALA A 102 -1.30 -21.13 25.05
C ALA A 102 -0.87 -22.34 24.18
N GLY A 103 0.40 -22.73 24.25
CA GLY A 103 1.01 -23.79 23.43
C GLY A 103 1.67 -23.25 22.15
N ALA A 104 2.34 -24.12 21.41
CA ALA A 104 3.14 -23.73 20.24
C ALA A 104 2.30 -23.24 19.04
N SER A 105 1.01 -23.58 18.99
CA SER A 105 0.10 -23.24 17.89
C SER A 105 -0.82 -22.06 18.21
N ALA A 106 -0.54 -21.30 19.27
CA ALA A 106 -1.36 -20.18 19.68
C ALA A 106 -0.58 -19.16 20.53
N LEU A 107 -0.61 -17.87 20.15
CA LEU A 107 0.03 -16.82 20.91
C LEU A 107 -0.84 -16.42 22.10
N GLY A 108 -0.36 -16.80 23.29
CA GLY A 108 -1.01 -16.50 24.56
C GLY A 108 -1.14 -15.00 24.86
N VAL A 109 -2.11 -14.65 25.70
CA VAL A 109 -2.33 -13.26 26.14
C VAL A 109 -1.10 -12.74 26.87
N GLY A 110 -0.66 -11.52 26.52
CA GLY A 110 0.53 -10.89 27.09
C GLY A 110 1.87 -11.46 26.60
N CYS A 111 1.84 -12.49 25.74
CA CYS A 111 3.05 -13.10 25.20
C CYS A 111 3.54 -12.39 23.94
N ALA A 112 4.84 -12.53 23.67
CA ALA A 112 5.47 -12.13 22.41
C ALA A 112 5.78 -13.36 21.55
N ASP A 113 5.78 -13.17 20.24
CA ASP A 113 6.45 -14.05 19.30
C ASP A 113 7.56 -13.29 18.56
N THR A 114 8.69 -13.97 18.35
CA THR A 114 9.82 -13.46 17.57
C THR A 114 10.11 -14.42 16.44
N TYR A 115 10.10 -13.94 15.21
CA TYR A 115 10.67 -14.67 14.09
C TYR A 115 12.00 -14.08 13.67
N SER A 116 13.04 -14.93 13.66
CA SER A 116 14.35 -14.55 13.13
C SER A 116 14.26 -14.15 11.66
N ASN A 117 15.23 -13.35 11.22
CA ASN A 117 15.39 -13.01 9.81
C ASN A 117 15.48 -14.26 8.90
N SER A 118 16.13 -15.33 9.37
CA SER A 118 16.23 -16.60 8.64
C SER A 118 14.91 -17.36 8.54
N ALA A 119 14.11 -17.39 9.60
CA ALA A 119 12.78 -17.98 9.56
C ALA A 119 11.85 -17.19 8.63
N ASN A 120 12.00 -15.86 8.63
CA ASN A 120 11.28 -14.95 7.74
C ASN A 120 11.73 -15.05 6.27
N ALA A 121 13.00 -15.41 6.02
CA ALA A 121 13.56 -15.64 4.69
C ALA A 121 13.29 -17.05 4.14
N SER A 122 12.63 -17.93 4.91
CA SER A 122 12.43 -19.32 4.49
C SER A 122 11.44 -19.39 3.34
N GLN A 123 11.93 -19.74 2.15
CA GLN A 123 11.11 -19.89 0.94
C GLN A 123 10.08 -21.00 1.09
N PHE A 124 10.28 -21.93 2.02
CA PHE A 124 9.29 -22.91 2.39
C PHE A 124 8.02 -22.24 2.94
N TYR A 125 8.10 -21.14 3.68
CA TYR A 125 6.91 -20.52 4.27
C TYR A 125 6.39 -19.31 3.49
N LEU A 126 6.98 -18.97 2.35
CA LEU A 126 6.60 -17.82 1.54
C LEU A 126 5.60 -18.23 0.45
N GLY A 127 4.43 -17.58 0.44
CA GLY A 127 3.33 -17.76 -0.51
C GLY A 127 2.87 -16.43 -1.13
N PRO A 128 2.18 -16.46 -2.29
CA PRO A 128 1.75 -15.24 -2.98
C PRO A 128 0.88 -14.38 -2.08
N ARG A 129 1.06 -13.06 -2.14
CA ARG A 129 0.21 -12.14 -1.36
C ARG A 129 -1.24 -12.16 -1.85
N GLU A 130 -1.41 -12.46 -3.13
CA GLU A 130 -2.64 -12.52 -3.89
C GLU A 130 -3.67 -13.52 -3.35
N GLU A 131 -3.22 -14.57 -2.67
CA GLU A 131 -4.07 -15.62 -2.10
C GLU A 131 -4.70 -15.23 -0.75
N ILE A 132 -4.23 -14.13 -0.15
CA ILE A 132 -4.64 -13.69 1.18
C ILE A 132 -5.57 -12.49 1.02
N ASP A 133 -6.73 -12.53 1.66
CA ASP A 133 -7.54 -11.33 1.89
C ASP A 133 -6.89 -10.52 3.02
N PRO A 134 -6.28 -9.36 2.72
CA PRO A 134 -5.57 -8.58 3.72
C PRO A 134 -6.50 -7.84 4.68
N PHE A 135 -7.78 -7.66 4.34
CA PHE A 135 -8.74 -6.99 5.21
C PHE A 135 -9.25 -7.92 6.30
N THR A 136 -9.52 -9.18 5.95
CA THR A 136 -10.08 -10.17 6.89
C THR A 136 -9.03 -11.13 7.45
N GLY A 137 -7.90 -11.30 6.77
CA GLY A 137 -6.92 -12.35 7.03
C GLY A 137 -7.36 -13.73 6.53
N ALA A 138 -8.38 -13.82 5.69
CA ALA A 138 -8.80 -15.09 5.11
C ALA A 138 -7.80 -15.61 4.08
N TRP A 139 -7.54 -16.92 4.11
CA TRP A 139 -6.74 -17.64 3.13
C TRP A 139 -7.36 -19.02 2.90
N GLN A 140 -7.42 -19.45 1.65
CA GLN A 140 -7.97 -20.75 1.28
C GLN A 140 -6.80 -21.73 1.07
N PRO A 141 -6.59 -22.73 1.96
CA PRO A 141 -5.47 -23.66 1.85
C PRO A 141 -5.60 -24.62 0.67
N CYS A 142 -6.81 -25.12 0.40
CA CYS A 142 -7.05 -26.02 -0.72
C CYS A 142 -6.89 -25.27 -2.05
N GLY A 143 -6.06 -25.78 -2.95
CA GLY A 143 -5.77 -25.13 -4.25
C GLY A 143 -4.88 -23.90 -4.15
N SER A 144 -4.32 -23.64 -2.97
CA SER A 144 -3.30 -22.60 -2.78
C SER A 144 -1.98 -22.97 -3.46
N PHE A 145 -1.06 -22.02 -3.53
CA PHE A 145 0.33 -22.25 -3.89
C PHE A 145 1.00 -23.38 -3.08
N PHE A 146 0.55 -23.61 -1.84
CA PHE A 146 1.08 -24.69 -1.01
C PHE A 146 0.49 -26.07 -1.33
N ASP A 147 -0.67 -26.10 -1.97
CA ASP A 147 -1.43 -27.28 -2.41
C ASP A 147 -1.39 -27.38 -3.94
N ALA A 148 -0.22 -27.77 -4.46
CA ALA A 148 -0.04 -28.08 -5.87
C ALA A 148 -0.80 -29.36 -6.28
N LEU A 149 -0.61 -29.85 -7.50
CA LEU A 149 -1.33 -31.03 -7.98
C LEU A 149 -0.88 -32.35 -7.29
N PRO A 150 -1.80 -33.26 -6.92
CA PRO A 150 -3.27 -33.09 -6.93
C PRO A 150 -3.74 -32.14 -5.82
N GLU A 151 -4.75 -31.32 -6.12
CA GLU A 151 -5.38 -30.45 -5.12
C GLU A 151 -6.19 -31.30 -4.14
N ASP A 152 -5.60 -31.58 -2.98
CA ASP A 152 -6.16 -32.48 -1.97
C ASP A 152 -6.16 -31.86 -0.56
N CYS A 153 -5.96 -30.54 -0.49
CA CYS A 153 -5.81 -29.77 0.74
C CYS A 153 -4.61 -30.22 1.59
N LEU A 154 -3.64 -30.94 1.01
CA LEU A 154 -2.39 -31.28 1.65
C LEU A 154 -1.25 -30.44 1.06
N ARG A 155 -0.23 -30.25 1.88
CA ARG A 155 0.93 -29.49 1.44
C ARG A 155 1.77 -30.33 0.47
N ASN A 156 1.84 -29.87 -0.76
CA ASN A 156 2.66 -30.47 -1.81
C ASN A 156 3.93 -29.65 -2.06
N PHE A 157 3.89 -28.34 -1.75
CA PHE A 157 5.03 -27.45 -1.90
C PHE A 157 6.11 -27.68 -0.83
N ASN A 158 7.33 -27.91 -1.29
CA ASN A 158 8.50 -28.19 -0.46
C ASN A 158 9.69 -27.24 -0.73
N ALA A 159 9.47 -26.15 -1.47
CA ALA A 159 10.50 -25.21 -1.91
C ALA A 159 11.62 -25.82 -2.79
N SER A 160 11.47 -27.05 -3.26
CA SER A 160 12.42 -27.63 -4.23
C SER A 160 12.32 -26.92 -5.57
N GLY A 161 13.46 -26.75 -6.24
CA GLY A 161 13.55 -26.11 -7.56
C GLY A 161 13.56 -24.58 -7.54
N LEU A 162 13.44 -23.93 -6.37
CA LEU A 162 13.52 -22.48 -6.27
C LEU A 162 14.95 -21.97 -6.41
N GLY A 163 15.09 -20.87 -7.14
CA GLY A 163 16.27 -20.05 -7.17
C GLY A 163 16.51 -19.33 -5.83
N PRO A 164 17.73 -18.82 -5.61
CA PRO A 164 18.13 -18.17 -4.35
C PRO A 164 17.31 -16.92 -3.98
N LEU A 165 16.73 -16.24 -4.97
CA LEU A 165 15.99 -14.99 -4.79
C LEU A 165 14.47 -15.19 -4.68
N ASP A 166 13.95 -16.32 -5.16
CA ASP A 166 12.52 -16.54 -5.34
C ASP A 166 11.74 -16.27 -4.06
N HIS A 167 10.62 -15.55 -4.21
CA HIS A 167 9.66 -15.19 -3.17
C HIS A 167 10.19 -14.25 -2.06
N ARG A 168 11.51 -14.00 -1.97
CA ARG A 168 12.10 -13.12 -0.95
C ARG A 168 11.97 -11.65 -1.33
N CYS A 169 12.27 -10.74 -0.39
CA CYS A 169 12.41 -9.32 -0.70
C CYS A 169 13.72 -9.11 -1.47
N VAL A 170 13.62 -8.89 -2.78
CA VAL A 170 14.77 -8.70 -3.66
C VAL A 170 15.08 -7.21 -3.81
N LEU A 171 16.36 -6.85 -3.74
CA LEU A 171 16.87 -5.50 -3.92
C LEU A 171 17.94 -5.50 -5.01
N SER A 172 17.85 -4.55 -5.95
CA SER A 172 18.87 -4.31 -6.96
C SER A 172 20.01 -3.47 -6.39
N ASP A 173 21.26 -3.80 -6.72
CA ASP A 173 22.44 -3.05 -6.25
C ASP A 173 22.37 -1.56 -6.58
N GLY A 174 21.87 -1.22 -7.77
CA GLY A 174 21.72 0.15 -8.24
C GLY A 174 20.73 0.99 -7.43
N ASP A 175 19.89 0.35 -6.60
CA ASP A 175 18.96 1.07 -5.73
C ASP A 175 19.57 1.43 -4.37
N LEU A 176 20.71 0.84 -3.99
CA LEU A 176 21.25 0.85 -2.64
C LEU A 176 22.40 1.84 -2.44
N ASN A 177 22.45 2.43 -1.26
CA ASN A 177 23.48 3.38 -0.82
C ASN A 177 23.70 4.56 -1.79
N LEU A 178 22.61 5.07 -2.36
CA LEU A 178 22.65 6.27 -3.19
C LEU A 178 22.95 7.51 -2.33
N PRO A 179 23.86 8.40 -2.77
CA PRO A 179 24.12 9.65 -2.07
C PRO A 179 22.85 10.47 -1.86
N GLY A 180 22.58 10.90 -0.62
CA GLY A 180 21.39 11.67 -0.27
C GLY A 180 20.12 10.85 -0.06
N ALA A 181 20.14 9.53 -0.28
CA ALA A 181 18.98 8.68 -0.05
C ALA A 181 18.83 8.28 1.43
N SER A 182 17.57 8.17 1.88
CA SER A 182 17.19 7.52 3.14
C SER A 182 16.49 6.20 2.85
N TYR A 183 16.78 5.18 3.64
CA TYR A 183 16.26 3.83 3.44
C TYR A 183 15.47 3.37 4.65
N PHE A 184 14.35 2.70 4.40
CA PHE A 184 13.48 2.17 5.43
C PHE A 184 13.12 0.73 5.11
N TYR A 185 13.06 -0.12 6.12
CA TYR A 185 12.44 -1.44 5.99
C TYR A 185 11.22 -1.49 6.89
N GLU A 186 10.21 -2.18 6.39
CA GLU A 186 8.90 -2.32 7.01
C GLU A 186 8.55 -3.80 7.10
N ALA A 187 7.90 -4.18 8.18
CA ALA A 187 7.19 -5.44 8.27
C ALA A 187 5.75 -5.16 8.68
N MET A 188 4.82 -5.91 8.08
CA MET A 188 3.41 -5.91 8.46
C MET A 188 2.95 -7.32 8.78
N TYR A 189 2.07 -7.42 9.77
CA TYR A 189 1.32 -8.62 10.07
C TYR A 189 -0.12 -8.45 9.60
N ILE A 190 -0.66 -9.49 8.97
CA ILE A 190 -2.09 -9.68 8.86
C ILE A 190 -2.47 -10.74 9.88
N VAL A 191 -3.15 -10.32 10.94
CA VAL A 191 -3.65 -11.19 12.01
C VAL A 191 -5.17 -11.34 11.85
N PRO A 192 -5.68 -12.53 11.54
CA PRO A 192 -7.12 -12.74 11.38
C PRO A 192 -7.90 -12.37 12.65
N GLY A 193 -8.93 -11.54 12.51
CA GLY A 193 -9.79 -11.11 13.62
C GLY A 193 -9.17 -10.04 14.53
N ASP A 194 -8.05 -9.45 14.15
CA ASP A 194 -7.42 -8.35 14.88
C ASP A 194 -8.27 -7.07 14.83
N VAL A 195 -8.34 -6.37 15.94
CA VAL A 195 -9.17 -5.16 16.09
C VAL A 195 -8.48 -3.87 15.69
N ASP A 196 -7.14 -3.85 15.62
CA ASP A 196 -6.36 -2.68 15.23
C ASP A 196 -5.20 -3.06 14.29
N PRO A 197 -5.48 -3.42 13.02
CA PRO A 197 -4.43 -3.82 12.08
C PRO A 197 -3.39 -2.71 11.81
N LEU A 198 -3.64 -1.44 12.15
CA LEU A 198 -2.71 -0.34 11.92
C LEU A 198 -1.51 -0.33 12.87
N ASP A 199 -1.59 -1.02 14.00
CA ASP A 199 -0.45 -1.18 14.92
C ASP A 199 0.29 -2.51 14.72
N ASN A 200 -0.14 -3.31 13.74
CA ASN A 200 0.51 -4.53 13.24
C ASN A 200 1.51 -4.28 12.11
N ILE A 201 1.83 -3.02 11.83
CA ILE A 201 2.80 -2.60 10.83
C ILE A 201 3.81 -1.63 11.44
N GLY A 202 5.07 -1.72 11.04
CA GLY A 202 6.06 -0.76 11.49
C GLY A 202 7.32 -0.73 10.67
N SER A 203 7.99 0.42 10.69
CA SER A 203 9.18 0.69 9.91
C SER A 203 10.35 1.22 10.75
N ARG A 204 11.57 0.93 10.29
CA ARG A 204 12.82 1.47 10.82
C ARG A 204 13.73 1.99 9.72
N LEU A 205 14.59 2.95 10.07
CA LEU A 205 15.69 3.39 9.24
C LEU A 205 16.71 2.24 9.07
N CYS A 206 17.27 2.14 7.88
CA CYS A 206 18.39 1.27 7.58
C CYS A 206 19.53 2.06 6.94
N THR A 207 20.76 1.67 7.26
CA THR A 207 21.94 2.04 6.49
C THR A 207 22.61 0.78 5.96
N MET A 208 23.38 0.92 4.88
CA MET A 208 23.99 -0.21 4.21
C MET A 208 25.29 0.18 3.52
N PHE A 209 26.19 -0.79 3.36
CA PHE A 209 27.40 -0.62 2.57
C PHE A 209 27.81 -1.94 1.92
N TRP A 210 28.52 -1.84 0.79
CA TRP A 210 29.11 -2.99 0.13
C TRP A 210 30.47 -3.31 0.78
N ASN A 211 30.65 -4.55 1.26
CA ASN A 211 31.90 -4.96 1.90
C ASN A 211 32.91 -5.64 0.96
N GLY A 212 32.64 -5.65 -0.35
CA GLY A 212 33.44 -6.38 -1.35
C GLY A 212 32.84 -7.73 -1.76
N VAL A 213 31.95 -8.31 -0.94
CA VAL A 213 31.35 -9.64 -1.16
C VAL A 213 29.82 -9.62 -1.07
N SER A 214 29.28 -8.82 -0.16
CA SER A 214 27.86 -8.77 0.19
C SER A 214 27.48 -7.36 0.66
N TRP A 215 26.19 -7.07 0.62
CA TRP A 215 25.65 -5.90 1.30
C TRP A 215 25.54 -6.18 2.79
N VAL A 216 26.12 -5.29 3.59
CA VAL A 216 25.93 -5.28 5.04
C VAL A 216 24.84 -4.27 5.34
N PHE A 217 23.75 -4.74 5.93
CA PHE A 217 22.65 -3.91 6.38
C PHE A 217 22.77 -3.67 7.89
N LEU A 218 22.56 -2.44 8.30
CA LEU A 218 22.60 -2.02 9.69
C LEU A 218 21.27 -1.37 10.04
N THR A 219 20.78 -1.64 11.25
CA THR A 219 19.71 -0.88 11.88
C THR A 219 20.38 0.06 12.88
N PRO A 220 20.49 1.36 12.58
CA PRO A 220 21.06 2.32 13.51
C PRO A 220 20.38 2.24 14.88
N LEU A 221 21.14 2.33 15.98
CA LEU A 221 20.61 2.25 17.34
C LEU A 221 20.04 3.60 17.82
N ASP A 222 20.68 4.69 17.41
CA ASP A 222 20.33 6.04 17.85
C ASP A 222 19.13 6.58 17.07
N ASN A 223 18.15 7.14 17.77
CA ASN A 223 16.96 7.80 17.20
C ASN A 223 16.19 6.95 16.16
N ASN A 224 16.22 5.62 16.29
CA ASN A 224 15.60 4.69 15.35
C ASN A 224 14.60 3.75 16.04
N ALA A 225 13.81 4.28 16.97
CA ALA A 225 12.68 3.55 17.51
C ALA A 225 11.75 3.13 16.36
N ILE A 226 11.10 1.97 16.52
CA ILE A 226 10.09 1.52 15.55
C ILE A 226 8.98 2.57 15.44
N VAL A 227 8.64 2.93 14.19
CA VAL A 227 7.48 3.77 13.91
C VAL A 227 6.34 2.87 13.48
N ARG A 228 5.30 2.77 14.32
CA ARG A 228 4.11 1.93 14.09
C ARG A 228 3.07 2.65 13.25
N ALA A 229 3.25 2.54 11.94
CA ALA A 229 2.35 2.97 10.89
C ALA A 229 2.98 2.56 9.55
N PRO A 230 2.21 2.53 8.45
CA PRO A 230 2.78 2.41 7.12
C PRO A 230 3.88 3.45 6.88
N ALA A 231 4.99 3.05 6.26
CA ALA A 231 6.15 3.89 6.03
C ALA A 231 5.80 5.11 5.18
N ILE A 232 4.94 4.94 4.16
CA ILE A 232 4.41 6.05 3.35
C ILE A 232 3.76 7.15 4.21
N ALA A 233 3.04 6.78 5.27
CA ALA A 233 2.30 7.71 6.11
C ALA A 233 3.19 8.52 7.08
N THR A 234 4.45 8.13 7.26
CA THR A 234 5.32 8.67 8.32
C THR A 234 6.73 9.04 7.87
N ARG A 235 7.19 8.52 6.73
CA ARG A 235 8.55 8.66 6.23
C ARG A 235 8.65 9.47 4.94
N TYR A 236 7.53 9.74 4.26
CA TYR A 236 7.54 10.39 2.95
C TYR A 236 7.37 11.92 3.03
N LEU A 237 6.19 12.37 3.40
CA LEU A 237 5.84 13.80 3.32
C LEU A 237 6.39 14.57 4.52
N SER A 238 6.80 15.80 4.27
CA SER A 238 7.32 16.74 5.26
C SER A 238 6.28 17.76 5.73
N GLY A 239 5.13 17.83 5.07
CA GLY A 239 4.06 18.79 5.34
C GLY A 239 4.24 20.10 4.58
N GLY A 240 4.95 20.08 3.45
CA GLY A 240 5.11 21.24 2.57
C GLY A 240 3.78 21.72 1.96
N PRO A 241 3.74 22.96 1.42
CA PRO A 241 2.50 23.56 0.89
C PRO A 241 1.92 22.84 -0.33
N HIS A 242 2.72 22.01 -1.01
CA HIS A 242 2.32 21.25 -2.19
C HIS A 242 2.49 19.74 -1.94
N GLU A 243 2.22 19.31 -0.71
CA GLU A 243 2.22 17.91 -0.31
C GLU A 243 0.86 17.56 0.34
N ALA A 244 0.31 16.39 0.04
CA ALA A 244 -0.92 15.90 0.68
C ALA A 244 -0.93 14.37 0.81
N MET A 245 -1.57 13.89 1.87
CA MET A 245 -1.82 12.47 2.11
C MET A 245 -3.33 12.21 2.10
N GLY A 246 -3.78 11.52 1.07
CA GLY A 246 -5.11 10.94 0.97
C GLY A 246 -5.17 9.55 1.58
N VAL A 247 -6.28 9.22 2.24
CA VAL A 247 -6.53 7.88 2.79
C VAL A 247 -7.96 7.45 2.46
N ILE A 248 -8.07 6.33 1.77
CA ILE A 248 -9.34 5.70 1.40
C ILE A 248 -9.61 4.56 2.39
N ALA A 249 -10.88 4.35 2.75
CA ALA A 249 -11.29 3.22 3.60
C ALA A 249 -12.61 2.58 3.10
N ASP A 250 -12.55 1.54 2.25
CA ASP A 250 -13.77 0.92 1.69
C ASP A 250 -13.60 -0.45 0.98
N PRO A 251 -13.79 -1.60 1.64
CA PRO A 251 -13.30 -1.92 2.98
C PRO A 251 -11.78 -2.18 2.93
N GLY A 252 -11.08 -1.78 3.99
CA GLY A 252 -9.61 -1.74 3.99
C GLY A 252 -9.08 -0.42 3.44
N ARG A 253 -7.78 -0.19 3.59
CA ARG A 253 -7.17 1.13 3.38
C ARG A 253 -6.19 1.17 2.22
N VAL A 254 -6.25 2.27 1.50
CA VAL A 254 -5.26 2.67 0.48
C VAL A 254 -4.79 4.08 0.81
N TYR A 255 -3.49 4.31 0.75
CA TYR A 255 -2.87 5.61 0.96
C TYR A 255 -2.44 6.19 -0.39
N VAL A 256 -2.69 7.48 -0.60
CA VAL A 256 -2.21 8.21 -1.77
C VAL A 256 -1.46 9.44 -1.28
N ALA A 257 -0.14 9.43 -1.43
CA ALA A 257 0.67 10.61 -1.20
C ALA A 257 0.89 11.35 -2.52
N SER A 258 0.81 12.67 -2.50
CA SER A 258 1.07 13.53 -3.67
C SER A 258 2.07 14.62 -3.32
N LYS A 259 2.91 14.97 -4.30
CA LYS A 259 3.81 16.11 -4.24
C LYS A 259 3.82 16.84 -5.57
N ALA A 260 3.79 18.17 -5.54
CA ALA A 260 4.07 19.00 -6.70
C ALA A 260 5.31 19.88 -6.47
N THR A 261 6.20 19.93 -7.45
CA THR A 261 7.45 20.70 -7.39
C THR A 261 7.59 21.59 -8.62
N ASP A 262 7.84 22.88 -8.42
CA ASP A 262 8.13 23.81 -9.51
C ASP A 262 9.46 23.42 -10.18
N VAL A 263 9.43 23.13 -11.48
CA VAL A 263 10.63 22.79 -12.28
C VAL A 263 11.07 23.95 -13.19
N GLY A 264 10.45 25.11 -13.03
CA GLY A 264 10.74 26.34 -13.77
C GLY A 264 9.97 26.45 -15.08
N GLY A 265 9.94 27.67 -15.63
CA GLY A 265 9.29 27.95 -16.91
C GLY A 265 7.76 27.81 -16.91
N GLY A 266 7.13 27.78 -15.73
CA GLY A 266 5.69 27.54 -15.56
C GLY A 266 5.31 26.06 -15.53
N SER A 267 6.28 25.15 -15.63
CA SER A 267 6.05 23.70 -15.53
C SER A 267 6.23 23.20 -14.10
N TRP A 268 5.41 22.22 -13.73
CA TRP A 268 5.38 21.59 -12.42
C TRP A 268 5.49 20.08 -12.55
N HIS A 269 6.36 19.47 -11.74
CA HIS A 269 6.47 18.03 -11.60
C HIS A 269 5.50 17.51 -10.55
N TYR A 270 4.60 16.61 -10.95
CA TYR A 270 3.68 15.92 -10.06
C TYR A 270 4.15 14.49 -9.82
N GLU A 271 4.29 14.11 -8.55
CA GLU A 271 4.70 12.77 -8.11
C GLU A 271 3.63 12.23 -7.15
N TYR A 272 3.14 11.03 -7.42
CA TYR A 272 2.18 10.32 -6.60
C TYR A 272 2.73 8.97 -6.18
N ALA A 273 2.53 8.61 -4.91
CA ALA A 273 2.80 7.27 -4.39
C ALA A 273 1.49 6.68 -3.85
N VAL A 274 1.04 5.56 -4.44
CA VAL A 274 -0.18 4.86 -4.05
C VAL A 274 0.20 3.55 -3.37
N TYR A 275 -0.13 3.41 -2.09
CA TYR A 275 0.16 2.23 -1.28
C TYR A 275 -1.13 1.52 -0.87
N ASN A 276 -1.30 0.28 -1.31
CA ASN A 276 -2.38 -0.57 -0.85
C ASN A 276 -1.96 -1.18 0.50
N PHE A 277 -2.51 -0.70 1.61
CA PHE A 277 -2.21 -1.27 2.93
C PHE A 277 -2.91 -2.60 3.12
N ASN A 278 -4.25 -2.62 3.03
CA ASN A 278 -5.04 -3.83 3.22
C ASN A 278 -6.37 -3.82 2.45
N TYR A 279 -6.41 -3.19 1.28
CA TYR A 279 -7.55 -3.22 0.39
C TYR A 279 -7.57 -4.51 -0.45
N ALA A 280 -8.55 -5.37 -0.18
CA ALA A 280 -8.59 -6.74 -0.71
C ALA A 280 -8.83 -6.82 -2.22
N ARG A 281 -9.57 -5.86 -2.79
CA ARG A 281 -9.97 -5.94 -4.21
C ARG A 281 -8.86 -5.54 -5.19
N ARG A 282 -7.69 -5.13 -4.68
CA ARG A 282 -6.53 -4.65 -5.46
C ARG A 282 -6.89 -3.44 -6.33
N ILE A 283 -5.89 -2.72 -6.84
CA ILE A 283 -6.12 -1.57 -7.73
C ILE A 283 -5.56 -1.90 -9.11
N ARG A 284 -6.32 -1.55 -10.16
CA ARG A 284 -5.91 -1.68 -11.57
C ARG A 284 -5.78 -0.35 -12.32
N GLY A 285 -6.20 0.75 -11.71
CA GLY A 285 -6.19 2.05 -12.35
C GLY A 285 -6.03 3.19 -11.36
N PHE A 286 -5.33 4.24 -11.80
CA PHE A 286 -5.17 5.50 -11.09
C PHE A 286 -5.48 6.65 -12.05
N SER A 287 -6.19 7.67 -11.56
CA SER A 287 -6.55 8.83 -12.37
C SER A 287 -6.38 10.13 -11.60
N VAL A 288 -5.78 11.13 -12.26
CA VAL A 288 -5.50 12.45 -11.74
C VAL A 288 -6.21 13.50 -12.59
N PRO A 289 -6.96 14.46 -12.00
CA PRO A 289 -7.49 15.61 -12.72
C PRO A 289 -6.37 16.41 -13.36
N VAL A 290 -6.54 16.75 -14.64
CA VAL A 290 -5.64 17.67 -15.34
C VAL A 290 -6.48 18.55 -16.27
N PRO A 291 -6.32 19.88 -16.28
CA PRO A 291 -7.08 20.74 -17.18
C PRO A 291 -6.96 20.28 -18.65
N PRO A 292 -8.05 20.26 -19.44
CA PRO A 292 -8.01 19.93 -20.86
C PRO A 292 -7.00 20.72 -21.69
N SER A 293 -6.69 21.96 -21.27
CA SER A 293 -5.75 22.85 -21.93
C SER A 293 -4.29 22.65 -21.52
N ALA A 294 -4.02 21.80 -20.52
CA ALA A 294 -2.67 21.59 -20.02
C ALA A 294 -1.81 20.85 -21.03
N THR A 295 -0.54 21.24 -21.11
CA THR A 295 0.51 20.47 -21.76
C THR A 295 1.05 19.46 -20.76
N VAL A 296 0.84 18.16 -21.02
CA VAL A 296 1.36 17.08 -20.17
C VAL A 296 2.57 16.42 -20.83
N THR A 297 3.68 16.30 -20.09
CA THR A 297 4.93 15.66 -20.54
C THR A 297 5.54 14.77 -19.45
N ASN A 298 6.65 14.10 -19.75
CA ASN A 298 7.43 13.29 -18.79
C ASN A 298 6.56 12.29 -17.99
N ILE A 299 5.61 11.66 -18.68
CA ILE A 299 4.69 10.68 -18.11
C ILE A 299 5.45 9.39 -17.80
N GLU A 300 5.44 8.98 -16.55
CA GLU A 300 6.13 7.78 -16.11
C GLU A 300 5.32 7.02 -15.05
N PHE A 301 5.50 5.70 -15.02
CA PHE A 301 4.97 4.78 -14.04
C PHE A 301 6.13 3.96 -13.48
N ARG A 302 6.07 3.62 -12.19
CA ARG A 302 7.01 2.69 -11.57
C ARG A 302 6.30 1.82 -10.57
N ASP A 303 6.35 0.52 -10.80
CA ASP A 303 5.72 -0.46 -9.94
C ASP A 303 6.72 -1.06 -8.92
N GLY A 304 8.03 -0.94 -9.18
CA GLY A 304 9.12 -1.42 -8.33
C GLY A 304 9.61 -2.84 -8.61
N ASP A 305 9.15 -3.53 -9.66
CA ASP A 305 9.64 -4.86 -10.04
C ASP A 305 10.80 -4.83 -11.06
N GLY A 306 10.92 -3.72 -11.81
CA GLY A 306 11.98 -3.51 -12.81
C GLY A 306 11.66 -4.08 -14.19
N GLU A 307 10.42 -4.52 -14.43
CA GLU A 307 9.97 -5.24 -15.62
C GLU A 307 9.02 -4.37 -16.46
N SER A 308 9.57 -3.46 -17.27
CA SER A 308 8.78 -2.45 -17.98
C SER A 308 7.75 -2.98 -19.00
N PHE A 309 7.74 -4.27 -19.30
CA PHE A 309 6.76 -4.86 -20.23
C PHE A 309 5.37 -5.06 -19.61
N ASN A 310 5.27 -5.07 -18.28
CA ASN A 310 4.01 -5.22 -17.55
C ASN A 310 3.49 -3.89 -16.97
N ASP A 311 4.20 -2.78 -17.26
CA ASP A 311 3.89 -1.46 -16.77
C ASP A 311 2.47 -1.01 -17.20
N TRP A 312 1.80 -0.28 -16.31
CA TRP A 312 0.48 0.25 -16.59
C TRP A 312 0.53 1.27 -17.73
N THR A 313 -0.44 1.18 -18.63
CA THR A 313 -0.52 2.08 -19.78
C THR A 313 -1.00 3.45 -19.31
N ALA A 314 -0.21 4.47 -19.63
CA ALA A 314 -0.48 5.86 -19.28
C ALA A 314 -1.15 6.60 -20.45
N ALA A 315 -2.17 7.42 -20.16
CA ALA A 315 -2.83 8.25 -21.16
C ALA A 315 -3.38 9.55 -20.53
N PHE A 316 -3.08 10.69 -21.18
CA PHE A 316 -3.78 11.94 -20.95
C PHE A 316 -4.92 12.06 -21.95
N ASP A 317 -6.15 12.14 -21.44
CA ASP A 317 -7.33 12.39 -22.25
C ASP A 317 -7.84 13.80 -21.97
N ALA A 318 -7.56 14.72 -22.89
CA ALA A 318 -7.97 16.12 -22.80
C ALA A 318 -9.50 16.30 -22.88
N ALA A 319 -10.24 15.42 -23.58
CA ALA A 319 -11.69 15.45 -23.56
C ALA A 319 -12.22 15.05 -22.17
N CYS A 320 -11.45 14.24 -21.46
CA CYS A 320 -11.73 13.83 -20.09
C CYS A 320 -11.18 14.74 -19.00
N GLY A 321 -10.22 15.61 -19.30
CA GLY A 321 -9.49 16.37 -18.29
C GLY A 321 -8.81 15.47 -17.24
N ALA A 322 -8.23 14.35 -17.68
CA ALA A 322 -7.65 13.37 -16.77
C ALA A 322 -6.39 12.72 -17.33
N MET A 323 -5.38 12.61 -16.47
CA MET A 323 -4.23 11.75 -16.66
C MET A 323 -4.52 10.40 -15.99
N THR A 324 -4.34 9.30 -16.72
CA THR A 324 -4.70 7.95 -16.27
C THR A 324 -3.57 6.96 -16.45
N TRP A 325 -3.45 6.02 -15.53
CA TRP A 325 -2.64 4.81 -15.68
C TRP A 325 -3.53 3.62 -15.38
N GLN A 326 -3.53 2.62 -16.25
CA GLN A 326 -4.38 1.46 -16.05
C GLN A 326 -3.79 0.19 -16.67
N THR A 327 -4.25 -0.93 -16.13
CA THR A 327 -4.10 -2.25 -16.72
C THR A 327 -5.47 -2.83 -17.14
N SER A 328 -5.45 -4.02 -17.75
CA SER A 328 -6.64 -4.78 -18.15
C SER A 328 -7.64 -4.98 -17.00
N THR A 329 -8.91 -5.15 -17.35
CA THR A 329 -9.92 -5.54 -16.37
C THR A 329 -9.77 -7.00 -15.95
N TYR A 330 -10.33 -7.37 -14.80
CA TYR A 330 -10.33 -8.77 -14.33
C TYR A 330 -11.01 -9.73 -15.32
N ALA A 331 -12.01 -9.25 -16.07
CA ALA A 331 -12.71 -10.07 -17.06
C ALA A 331 -11.86 -10.34 -18.31
N GLU A 332 -10.95 -9.42 -18.65
CA GLU A 332 -10.05 -9.55 -19.80
C GLU A 332 -8.81 -10.36 -19.46
N ASP A 333 -8.17 -10.07 -18.33
CA ASP A 333 -6.97 -10.74 -17.86
C ASP A 333 -6.92 -10.81 -16.33
N PRO A 334 -7.34 -11.95 -15.73
CA PRO A 334 -7.26 -12.17 -14.29
C PRO A 334 -5.84 -12.19 -13.72
N GLN A 335 -4.81 -12.33 -14.56
CA GLN A 335 -3.40 -12.46 -14.16
C GLN A 335 -2.61 -11.16 -14.33
N THR A 336 -3.27 -10.08 -14.75
CA THR A 336 -2.59 -8.81 -14.97
C THR A 336 -1.99 -8.22 -13.69
N VAL A 337 -0.92 -7.45 -13.84
CA VAL A 337 -0.19 -6.84 -12.72
C VAL A 337 -1.05 -5.74 -12.10
N THR A 338 -1.33 -5.90 -10.80
CA THR A 338 -2.21 -5.01 -10.04
C THR A 338 -1.56 -4.60 -8.74
N LEU A 339 -2.02 -3.50 -8.17
CA LEU A 339 -1.54 -3.05 -6.86
C LEU A 339 -2.16 -3.92 -5.75
N VAL A 340 -1.45 -4.99 -5.41
CA VAL A 340 -1.73 -5.92 -4.31
C VAL A 340 -1.36 -5.28 -2.97
N TRP A 341 -1.85 -5.81 -1.85
CA TRP A 341 -1.57 -5.27 -0.53
C TRP A 341 -0.08 -5.33 -0.13
N GLY A 342 0.31 -4.38 0.71
CA GLY A 342 1.70 -4.13 1.10
C GLY A 342 2.59 -3.67 -0.06
N THR A 343 2.01 -3.21 -1.17
CA THR A 343 2.71 -2.75 -2.38
C THR A 343 2.49 -1.25 -2.59
N LEU A 344 3.52 -0.56 -3.10
CA LEU A 344 3.47 0.86 -3.45
C LEU A 344 3.86 1.05 -4.92
N TYR A 345 3.04 1.78 -5.67
CA TYR A 345 3.35 2.23 -7.04
C TYR A 345 3.51 3.74 -7.10
N ASN A 346 4.39 4.20 -7.99
CA ASN A 346 4.64 5.60 -8.26
C ASN A 346 4.09 6.00 -9.64
N PHE A 347 3.49 7.19 -9.71
CA PHE A 347 2.95 7.78 -10.93
C PHE A 347 3.43 9.22 -11.03
N ARG A 348 3.91 9.64 -12.20
CA ARG A 348 4.41 11.00 -12.36
C ARG A 348 4.25 11.54 -13.75
N PHE A 349 4.20 12.86 -13.82
CA PHE A 349 4.15 13.64 -15.05
C PHE A 349 4.51 15.09 -14.75
N ASP A 350 4.84 15.83 -15.80
CA ASP A 350 4.98 17.29 -15.74
C ASP A 350 3.77 17.93 -16.41
N ALA A 351 3.31 19.06 -15.86
CA ALA A 351 2.27 19.88 -16.47
C ALA A 351 2.58 21.37 -16.36
N ASP A 352 2.19 22.15 -17.37
CA ASP A 352 2.29 23.62 -17.41
C ASP A 352 1.20 24.34 -16.57
N VAL A 353 0.76 23.68 -15.50
CA VAL A 353 -0.32 24.14 -14.61
C VAL A 353 0.18 24.04 -13.17
N PRO A 354 0.03 25.10 -12.35
CA PRO A 354 0.43 25.07 -10.94
C PRO A 354 -0.45 24.12 -10.11
N PRO A 355 0.02 23.67 -8.94
CA PRO A 355 -0.73 22.77 -8.10
C PRO A 355 -1.93 23.45 -7.45
N GLY A 356 -3.06 22.77 -7.51
CA GLY A 356 -4.25 23.00 -6.69
C GLY A 356 -4.57 21.78 -5.82
N GLY A 357 -5.78 21.76 -5.28
CA GLY A 357 -6.34 20.60 -4.59
C GLY A 357 -7.42 19.94 -5.45
N GLY A 358 -7.39 18.62 -5.53
CA GLY A 358 -8.35 17.86 -6.32
C GLY A 358 -8.52 16.43 -5.83
N ASP A 359 -9.54 15.75 -6.36
CA ASP A 359 -9.81 14.35 -6.04
C ASP A 359 -9.22 13.45 -7.12
N VAL A 360 -8.34 12.55 -6.68
CA VAL A 360 -7.82 11.47 -7.54
C VAL A 360 -8.68 10.22 -7.36
N ALA A 361 -8.72 9.39 -8.40
CA ALA A 361 -9.49 8.16 -8.40
C ALA A 361 -8.61 6.91 -8.49
N LEU A 362 -9.05 5.84 -7.82
CA LEU A 362 -8.50 4.51 -7.99
C LEU A 362 -9.60 3.54 -8.43
N ASP A 363 -9.25 2.65 -9.36
CA ASP A 363 -10.16 1.67 -9.92
C ASP A 363 -9.88 0.27 -9.34
N PRO A 364 -10.81 -0.31 -8.57
CA PRO A 364 -10.68 -1.67 -8.07
C PRO A 364 -10.53 -2.70 -9.20
N PHE A 365 -9.74 -3.74 -8.96
CA PHE A 365 -9.54 -4.82 -9.92
C PHE A 365 -10.57 -5.94 -9.76
N LEU A 366 -10.65 -6.53 -8.56
CA LEU A 366 -11.55 -7.63 -8.28
C LEU A 366 -13.00 -7.13 -8.11
N PRO A 367 -13.99 -7.86 -8.62
CA PRO A 367 -15.38 -7.61 -8.30
C PRO A 367 -15.64 -7.88 -6.81
N GLY A 368 -16.60 -7.19 -6.21
CA GLY A 368 -16.94 -7.39 -4.80
C GLY A 368 -17.75 -6.25 -4.22
N ALA A 369 -18.06 -6.36 -2.93
CA ALA A 369 -18.70 -5.31 -2.16
C ALA A 369 -17.78 -4.07 -1.98
N GLY A 370 -18.39 -2.93 -1.68
CA GLY A 370 -17.72 -1.63 -1.62
C GLY A 370 -17.93 -0.81 -2.90
N SER A 371 -17.30 0.36 -2.97
CA SER A 371 -17.47 1.27 -4.11
C SER A 371 -16.90 0.68 -5.40
N SER A 372 -17.53 1.02 -6.52
CA SER A 372 -17.04 0.67 -7.86
C SER A 372 -15.78 1.47 -8.24
N ARG A 373 -15.52 2.57 -7.54
CA ARG A 373 -14.37 3.45 -7.70
C ARG A 373 -14.06 4.14 -6.37
N LEU A 374 -12.80 4.38 -6.09
CA LEU A 374 -12.35 4.99 -4.85
C LEU A 374 -11.82 6.41 -5.09
N TRP A 375 -11.99 7.30 -4.13
CA TRP A 375 -11.62 8.71 -4.27
C TRP A 375 -10.91 9.24 -3.02
N THR A 376 -9.95 10.12 -3.22
CA THR A 376 -9.36 10.89 -2.11
C THR A 376 -8.82 12.22 -2.60
N SER A 377 -8.90 13.24 -1.75
CA SER A 377 -8.34 14.55 -2.02
C SER A 377 -6.83 14.56 -1.80
N VAL A 378 -6.09 15.07 -2.77
CA VAL A 378 -4.63 15.23 -2.75
C VAL A 378 -4.25 16.49 -3.56
N VAL A 379 -2.95 16.76 -3.71
CA VAL A 379 -2.46 17.79 -4.62
C VAL A 379 -2.60 17.29 -6.05
N THR A 380 -3.19 18.12 -6.91
CA THR A 380 -3.37 17.85 -8.35
C THR A 380 -3.04 19.13 -9.13
N PRO A 381 -2.89 19.09 -10.46
CA PRO A 381 -2.98 20.31 -11.26
C PRO A 381 -4.22 21.13 -10.90
N ASP A 382 -4.06 22.45 -10.80
CA ASP A 382 -5.15 23.35 -10.54
C ASP A 382 -6.15 23.29 -11.71
N MET A 383 -7.39 22.91 -11.40
CA MET A 383 -8.46 22.80 -12.38
C MET A 383 -9.01 24.17 -12.80
N GLY A 384 -8.60 25.26 -12.12
CA GLY A 384 -8.97 26.62 -12.49
C GLY A 384 -10.46 26.93 -12.29
N CYS A 385 -11.16 26.10 -11.51
CA CYS A 385 -12.58 26.27 -11.23
C CYS A 385 -12.86 26.23 -9.72
N LEU A 386 -13.84 27.02 -9.30
CA LEU A 386 -14.33 27.02 -7.93
C LEU A 386 -15.20 25.77 -7.72
N LYS A 387 -15.08 25.07 -6.59
CA LYS A 387 -16.00 23.96 -6.28
C LYS A 387 -17.43 24.49 -6.18
N GLY A 388 -18.34 23.91 -6.95
CA GLY A 388 -19.72 24.34 -7.11
C GLY A 388 -19.98 25.16 -8.39
N ASP A 389 -18.94 25.74 -9.00
CA ASP A 389 -19.00 26.52 -10.24
C ASP A 389 -18.82 25.57 -11.45
N VAL A 390 -19.91 24.93 -11.83
CA VAL A 390 -19.93 23.89 -12.87
C VAL A 390 -19.98 24.50 -14.26
N ASN A 391 -20.47 25.74 -14.35
CA ASN A 391 -20.57 26.46 -15.61
C ASN A 391 -19.30 27.27 -15.95
N GLY A 392 -18.40 27.47 -14.97
CA GLY A 392 -17.11 28.16 -15.12
C GLY A 392 -17.23 29.68 -15.19
N ASP A 393 -18.30 30.28 -14.65
CA ASP A 393 -18.54 31.73 -14.67
C ASP A 393 -17.91 32.49 -13.48
N GLY A 394 -17.29 31.77 -12.54
CA GLY A 394 -16.65 32.30 -11.35
C GLY A 394 -17.59 32.48 -10.16
N LEU A 395 -18.85 32.06 -10.24
CA LEU A 395 -19.85 32.16 -9.19
C LEU A 395 -20.44 30.77 -8.91
N VAL A 396 -20.69 30.46 -7.63
CA VAL A 396 -21.54 29.30 -7.26
C VAL A 396 -22.97 29.81 -7.09
N ASN A 397 -23.84 29.51 -8.05
CA ASN A 397 -25.21 30.00 -8.07
C ASN A 397 -26.18 28.99 -8.72
N GLY A 398 -27.41 29.41 -9.02
CA GLY A 398 -28.44 28.55 -9.60
C GLY A 398 -28.14 28.06 -11.02
N ASP A 399 -27.32 28.80 -11.76
CA ASP A 399 -26.93 28.50 -13.14
C ASP A 399 -25.96 27.31 -13.22
N ASP A 400 -25.37 26.90 -12.09
CA ASP A 400 -24.55 25.69 -11.96
C ASP A 400 -25.37 24.41 -11.85
N ILE A 401 -26.64 24.51 -11.44
CA ILE A 401 -27.48 23.33 -11.18
C ILE A 401 -27.74 22.56 -12.47
N GLN A 402 -28.05 23.24 -13.57
CA GLN A 402 -28.37 22.57 -14.83
C GLN A 402 -27.15 21.85 -15.44
N PRO A 403 -25.95 22.48 -15.51
CA PRO A 403 -24.71 21.79 -15.89
C PRO A 403 -24.31 20.66 -14.94
N PHE A 404 -24.52 20.82 -13.63
CA PHE A 404 -24.32 19.78 -12.63
C PHE A 404 -25.21 18.56 -12.90
N VAL A 405 -26.51 18.77 -13.10
CA VAL A 405 -27.48 17.70 -13.40
C VAL A 405 -27.14 17.03 -14.72
N ALA A 406 -26.75 17.80 -15.75
CA ALA A 406 -26.31 17.22 -17.02
C ALA A 406 -25.06 16.33 -16.84
N ALA A 407 -24.08 16.79 -16.07
CA ALA A 407 -22.88 16.01 -15.75
C ALA A 407 -23.18 14.74 -14.95
N LEU A 408 -24.23 14.74 -14.11
CA LEU A 408 -24.65 13.56 -13.36
C LEU A 408 -25.23 12.46 -14.27
N PHE A 409 -25.95 12.83 -15.34
CA PHE A 409 -26.67 11.89 -16.20
C PHE A 409 -25.94 11.55 -17.51
N ASP A 410 -25.11 12.45 -18.01
CA ASP A 410 -24.35 12.27 -19.25
C ASP A 410 -22.92 12.84 -19.12
N PRO A 411 -22.09 12.28 -18.23
CA PRO A 411 -20.71 12.71 -18.11
C PRO A 411 -19.93 12.30 -19.38
N PRO A 412 -19.15 13.21 -20.01
CA PRO A 412 -18.33 12.86 -21.17
C PRO A 412 -17.37 11.70 -20.87
N CYS A 413 -16.95 11.60 -19.61
CA CYS A 413 -16.42 10.40 -18.97
C CYS A 413 -16.51 10.54 -17.45
N ALA A 414 -16.25 9.47 -16.70
CA ALA A 414 -16.40 9.41 -15.25
C ALA A 414 -15.63 10.50 -14.44
N LEU A 415 -14.78 11.30 -15.09
CA LEU A 415 -13.93 12.32 -14.49
C LEU A 415 -14.24 13.75 -14.98
N SER A 416 -14.70 13.95 -16.21
CA SER A 416 -14.50 15.22 -16.94
C SER A 416 -15.34 16.43 -16.56
N ARG A 417 -16.24 16.29 -15.58
CA ARG A 417 -17.05 17.40 -15.06
C ARG A 417 -17.25 17.35 -13.55
N VAL A 418 -16.67 16.34 -12.90
CA VAL A 418 -16.85 16.12 -11.46
C VAL A 418 -16.02 17.10 -10.63
N TYR A 419 -14.93 17.61 -11.21
CA TYR A 419 -13.94 18.41 -10.49
C TYR A 419 -14.48 19.75 -9.96
N CYS A 420 -15.31 20.43 -10.76
CA CYS A 420 -15.92 21.71 -10.39
C CYS A 420 -17.31 21.53 -9.77
N ALA A 421 -17.90 20.33 -9.83
CA ALA A 421 -19.27 20.05 -9.41
C ALA A 421 -19.51 19.99 -7.89
N ALA A 422 -18.48 20.30 -7.07
CA ALA A 422 -18.39 19.89 -5.68
C ALA A 422 -18.53 18.35 -5.53
N ASP A 423 -18.39 17.84 -4.29
CA ASP A 423 -18.27 16.41 -3.95
C ASP A 423 -19.46 15.57 -4.46
N LEU A 424 -19.37 15.11 -5.72
CA LEU A 424 -20.38 14.31 -6.41
C LEU A 424 -20.48 12.87 -5.88
N ALA A 425 -19.50 12.43 -5.09
CA ALA A 425 -19.29 11.03 -4.74
C ALA A 425 -19.26 10.76 -3.22
N SER A 426 -19.57 11.76 -2.39
CA SER A 426 -19.76 11.54 -0.95
C SER A 426 -20.84 10.48 -0.74
N PRO A 427 -20.62 9.45 0.12
CA PRO A 427 -21.66 8.51 0.51
C PRO A 427 -22.77 9.18 1.36
N ALA A 428 -22.67 10.48 1.62
CA ALA A 428 -23.68 11.26 2.29
C ALA A 428 -24.92 11.44 1.39
N PRO A 429 -26.14 11.48 1.96
CA PRO A 429 -27.37 11.67 1.19
C PRO A 429 -27.30 12.95 0.35
N VAL A 430 -28.03 13.01 -0.77
CA VAL A 430 -28.13 14.19 -1.66
C VAL A 430 -28.45 15.48 -0.86
N SER A 431 -29.14 15.38 0.28
CA SER A 431 -29.36 16.50 1.19
C SER A 431 -28.08 17.09 1.79
N ALA A 432 -27.09 16.26 2.12
CA ALA A 432 -25.77 16.67 2.62
C ALA A 432 -24.94 17.36 1.52
N MET A 433 -25.10 16.87 0.29
CA MET A 433 -24.53 17.41 -0.94
C MET A 433 -25.06 18.83 -1.23
N VAL A 434 -26.38 19.00 -1.18
CA VAL A 434 -27.07 20.29 -1.34
C VAL A 434 -26.69 21.26 -0.21
N SER A 435 -26.52 20.79 1.02
CA SER A 435 -26.08 21.66 2.12
C SER A 435 -24.62 22.10 2.03
N ARG A 436 -23.76 21.42 1.26
CA ARG A 436 -22.38 21.86 0.96
C ARG A 436 -22.32 22.86 -0.20
N LEU A 437 -23.25 22.76 -1.16
CA LEU A 437 -23.48 23.76 -2.20
C LEU A 437 -24.05 25.09 -1.66
N LEU A 438 -24.73 25.05 -0.50
CA LEU A 438 -25.38 26.20 0.12
C LEU A 438 -24.65 26.75 1.36
N ALA A 439 -23.49 26.17 1.71
CA ALA A 439 -22.65 26.71 2.76
C ALA A 439 -21.79 27.85 2.18
N PRO A 440 -21.81 29.05 2.80
CA PRO A 440 -21.09 30.21 2.28
C PRO A 440 -19.57 30.07 2.31
#